data_AF-A0A2K6DQE7-F1
#
_entry.id   AF-A0A2K6DQE7-F1
#
_cell.length_a   1.000
_cell.length_b   1.000
_cell.length_c   1.000
_cell.angle_alpha   90.00
_cell.angle_beta   90.00
_cell.angle_gamma   90.00
#
_symmetry.space_group_name_H-M   'P 1'
#
loop_
_entity.id
_entity.type
_entity.pdbx_description
1 polymer ?
#
loop_
_entity_poly.entity_id
_entity_poly.type
_entity_poly.pdbx_seq_one_letter_code
_entity_poly.pdbx_strand_id
1 'polypeptide(L)'
;MEHNPLPTSPADQVTGPSCNYQDYPSALLLSLHLSRGRKLGLLVSAEYARRGFSEVKTPTLFSTKLWEQSGHWEHYQEDMFAVQPSGSDRPASSQSDDSTRHTTDILALKPMNCPAHCLMFAHRPRSWRELPLATSRLWALHRAEASGGLGGLTRLRCFQQDDAHIFCTTDRWPFPLEAEIQSCLDFLPFFGFLLPPGTVHRPSGFLGDLALGTRPEQVSRKNTWDLNSGDRCHSMDLKIDVHLHDALGRPHQCGTIQLDFQLPLRFDLQYKGQAGALERPVLIHRAVLGSVERLLGVLAESCGGKWPLWLSPFQVVVIPVGTEQEEYAREAQQSLRAAGLVSDLDADSGLTLSRRIRRAQLAHYNFQFVVGQKEQSKRTVNIRTRDNRRLGEWDLPEAVQRLVELQNMRVPNAEEIF
;
A
#
# COMPACT_ATOMS: atom_id res chain seq x y z
N MET A 1 -37.37 62.69 23.66
CA MET A 1 -36.52 62.26 24.78
C MET A 1 -37.24 61.11 25.49
N GLU A 2 -37.65 60.06 24.78
CA GLU A 2 -36.85 58.93 24.28
C GLU A 2 -36.06 58.22 25.40
N HIS A 3 -36.76 57.25 26.01
CA HIS A 3 -36.16 56.18 26.80
C HIS A 3 -35.44 55.22 25.85
N ASN A 4 -34.11 55.18 25.93
CA ASN A 4 -33.29 54.26 25.15
C ASN A 4 -32.98 52.99 25.99
N PRO A 5 -33.22 51.78 25.46
CA PRO A 5 -32.96 50.53 26.16
C PRO A 5 -31.47 50.15 26.15
N LEU A 6 -31.08 49.34 27.14
CA LEU A 6 -29.73 48.78 27.33
C LEU A 6 -29.26 48.00 26.08
N PRO A 7 -27.97 48.09 25.71
CA PRO A 7 -27.45 47.46 24.52
C PRO A 7 -27.36 45.94 24.69
N THR A 8 -27.94 45.24 23.72
CA THR A 8 -27.78 43.81 23.46
C THR A 8 -26.32 43.47 23.18
N SER A 9 -25.78 42.50 23.91
CA SER A 9 -24.48 41.86 23.64
C SER A 9 -24.47 41.22 22.25
N PRO A 10 -23.49 41.52 21.37
CA PRO A 10 -23.30 40.77 20.14
C PRO A 10 -22.62 39.43 20.49
N ALA A 11 -23.45 38.40 20.68
CA ALA A 11 -23.05 37.06 20.33
C ALA A 11 -23.03 37.00 18.80
N ASP A 12 -21.87 37.12 18.18
CA ASP A 12 -21.64 36.56 16.85
C ASP A 12 -20.15 36.49 16.47
N GLN A 13 -19.77 35.30 16.01
CA GLN A 13 -18.69 35.02 15.06
C GLN A 13 -17.24 35.09 15.55
N VAL A 14 -16.84 34.13 16.39
CA VAL A 14 -15.49 33.56 16.28
C VAL A 14 -15.55 32.52 15.16
N THR A 15 -15.41 32.97 13.92
CA THR A 15 -15.01 32.11 12.82
C THR A 15 -13.57 31.68 13.09
N GLY A 16 -13.39 30.45 13.61
CA GLY A 16 -12.07 29.81 13.60
C GLY A 16 -11.51 29.83 12.16
N PRO A 17 -10.19 29.91 11.97
CA PRO A 17 -9.62 30.00 10.63
C PRO A 17 -10.13 28.82 9.82
N SER A 18 -10.89 29.10 8.77
CA SER A 18 -11.28 28.11 7.78
C SER A 18 -10.00 27.55 7.20
N CYS A 19 -9.61 26.35 7.61
CA CYS A 19 -8.47 25.65 7.04
C CYS A 19 -8.80 25.40 5.57
N ASN A 20 -8.27 26.24 4.69
CA ASN A 20 -8.52 26.16 3.27
C ASN A 20 -7.65 25.01 2.75
N TYR A 21 -8.25 23.82 2.61
CA TYR A 21 -7.55 22.59 2.18
C TYR A 21 -6.82 22.74 0.83
N GLN A 22 -7.17 23.77 0.04
CA GLN A 22 -6.50 24.14 -1.20
C GLN A 22 -5.03 24.55 -0.99
N ASP A 23 -4.66 25.08 0.18
CA ASP A 23 -3.29 25.49 0.50
C ASP A 23 -2.37 24.32 0.89
N TYR A 24 -2.94 23.12 1.09
CA TYR A 24 -2.21 21.90 1.48
C TYR A 24 -2.46 20.75 0.48
N PRO A 25 -2.00 20.88 -0.78
CA PRO A 25 -2.33 19.95 -1.86
C PRO A 25 -1.81 18.52 -1.66
N SER A 26 -1.00 18.27 -0.63
CA SER A 26 -0.44 16.95 -0.29
C SER A 26 -0.83 16.45 1.11
N ALA A 27 -1.57 17.23 1.90
CA ALA A 27 -2.08 16.80 3.19
C ALA A 27 -3.37 15.99 3.03
N LEU A 28 -3.29 14.86 2.33
CA LEU A 28 -4.35 13.85 2.38
C LEU A 28 -4.42 13.33 3.82
N LEU A 29 -5.39 13.82 4.59
CA LEU A 29 -5.69 13.30 5.92
C LEU A 29 -6.15 11.83 5.78
N LEU A 30 -5.17 10.97 6.04
CA LEU A 30 -5.09 9.55 5.71
C LEU A 30 -5.94 8.65 6.63
N SER A 31 -6.85 9.17 7.46
CA SER A 31 -7.38 8.43 8.62
C SER A 31 -8.16 7.15 8.25
N LEU A 32 -9.00 7.18 7.21
CA LEU A 32 -9.76 6.01 6.74
C LEU A 32 -9.01 5.14 5.72
N HIS A 33 -8.03 5.71 5.01
CA HIS A 33 -7.17 4.98 4.07
C HIS A 33 -6.08 4.19 4.79
N LEU A 34 -5.62 4.66 5.95
CA LEU A 34 -4.63 3.98 6.80
C LEU A 34 -5.11 2.61 7.28
N SER A 35 -6.39 2.43 7.61
CA SER A 35 -6.86 1.14 8.12
C SER A 35 -6.85 0.08 7.03
N ARG A 36 -7.31 0.40 5.81
CA ARG A 36 -7.27 -0.49 4.64
C ARG A 36 -5.83 -0.72 4.18
N GLY A 37 -5.05 0.35 4.05
CA GLY A 37 -3.64 0.28 3.65
C GLY A 37 -2.80 -0.53 4.62
N ARG A 38 -3.04 -0.38 5.94
CA ARG A 38 -2.40 -1.20 6.97
C ARG A 38 -2.79 -2.67 6.87
N LYS A 39 -4.08 -2.99 6.64
CA LYS A 39 -4.52 -4.39 6.44
C LYS A 39 -3.85 -5.03 5.23
N LEU A 40 -3.80 -4.31 4.09
CA LEU A 40 -3.09 -4.77 2.89
C LEU A 40 -1.58 -4.91 3.14
N GLY A 41 -0.98 -3.94 3.84
CA GLY A 41 0.43 -3.97 4.17
C GLY A 41 0.82 -5.15 5.06
N LEU A 42 0.03 -5.42 6.10
CA LEU A 42 0.22 -6.58 6.99
C LEU A 42 0.02 -7.90 6.23
N LEU A 43 -0.98 -7.97 5.35
CA LEU A 43 -1.22 -9.12 4.49
C LEU A 43 0.02 -9.43 3.64
N VAL A 44 0.51 -8.42 2.92
CA VAL A 44 1.67 -8.58 2.03
C VAL A 44 2.94 -8.92 2.82
N SER A 45 3.15 -8.30 3.98
CA SER A 45 4.28 -8.61 4.85
C SER A 45 4.24 -10.06 5.35
N ALA A 46 3.06 -10.58 5.69
CA ALA A 46 2.89 -11.98 6.08
C ALA A 46 3.18 -12.96 4.93
N GLU A 47 2.73 -12.66 3.71
CA GLU A 47 3.05 -13.48 2.53
C GLU A 47 4.55 -13.44 2.19
N TYR A 48 5.19 -12.26 2.30
CA TYR A 48 6.64 -12.12 2.14
C TYR A 48 7.41 -12.98 3.14
N ALA A 49 7.01 -12.97 4.41
CA ALA A 49 7.63 -13.81 5.43
C ALA A 49 7.50 -15.30 5.12
N ARG A 50 6.33 -15.78 4.65
CA ARG A 50 6.14 -17.19 4.25
C ARG A 50 7.01 -17.59 3.04
N ARG A 51 7.35 -16.63 2.18
CA ARG A 51 8.19 -16.83 0.99
C ARG A 51 9.68 -16.63 1.25
N GLY A 52 10.09 -16.46 2.51
CA GLY A 52 11.50 -16.37 2.90
C GLY A 52 12.12 -14.98 2.73
N PHE A 53 11.32 -13.93 2.55
CA PHE A 53 11.84 -12.56 2.52
C PHE A 53 12.13 -12.07 3.93
N SER A 54 13.26 -11.39 4.08
CA SER A 54 13.60 -10.70 5.32
C SER A 54 13.14 -9.25 5.24
N GLU A 55 12.23 -8.84 6.12
CA GLU A 55 11.85 -7.44 6.22
C GLU A 55 13.00 -6.62 6.80
N VAL A 56 13.37 -5.53 6.13
CA VAL A 56 14.45 -4.62 6.55
C VAL A 56 13.91 -3.23 6.80
N LYS A 57 14.67 -2.37 7.48
CA LYS A 57 14.33 -0.94 7.60
C LYS A 57 15.55 -0.10 7.27
N THR A 58 15.43 0.73 6.24
CA THR A 58 16.47 1.65 5.80
C THR A 58 16.10 3.10 6.12
N PRO A 59 17.09 3.99 6.28
CA PRO A 59 16.85 5.43 6.41
C PRO A 59 15.95 6.00 5.30
N THR A 60 15.33 7.16 5.55
CA THR A 60 14.55 7.90 4.54
C THR A 60 15.38 8.97 3.84
N LEU A 61 16.37 9.54 4.54
CA LEU A 61 17.29 10.56 4.02
C LEU A 61 18.66 9.93 3.80
N PHE A 62 19.27 10.25 2.66
CA PHE A 62 20.64 9.88 2.31
C PHE A 62 21.37 11.08 1.72
N SER A 63 22.71 11.08 1.83
CA SER A 63 23.57 12.05 1.11
C SER A 63 23.41 11.88 -0.40
N THR A 64 23.49 12.98 -1.17
CA THR A 64 23.40 12.96 -2.64
C THR A 64 24.42 12.03 -3.29
N LYS A 65 25.58 11.83 -2.65
CA LYS A 65 26.63 10.90 -3.10
C LYS A 65 26.11 9.48 -3.34
N LEU A 66 25.16 9.01 -2.54
CA LEU A 66 24.56 7.68 -2.75
C LEU A 66 23.78 7.64 -4.06
N TRP A 67 23.03 8.71 -4.35
CA TRP A 67 22.21 8.82 -5.55
C TRP A 67 23.07 8.98 -6.79
N GLU A 68 24.15 9.76 -6.71
CA GLU A 68 25.18 9.88 -7.76
C GLU A 68 25.85 8.53 -8.05
N GLN A 69 26.33 7.82 -7.01
CA GLN A 69 26.93 6.50 -7.18
C GLN A 69 25.96 5.54 -7.87
N SER A 70 24.70 5.52 -7.43
CA SER A 70 23.68 4.65 -7.98
C SER A 70 23.19 5.04 -9.38
N GLY A 71 23.45 6.26 -9.85
CA GLY A 71 22.96 6.77 -11.14
C GLY A 71 21.60 7.44 -11.08
N HIS A 72 20.95 7.44 -9.91
CA HIS A 72 19.62 8.01 -9.76
C HIS A 72 19.65 9.53 -9.76
N TRP A 73 20.77 10.15 -9.37
CA TRP A 73 20.86 11.61 -9.36
C TRP A 73 20.76 12.18 -10.78
N GLU A 74 21.50 11.60 -11.73
CA GLU A 74 21.50 12.06 -13.12
C GLU A 74 20.14 11.90 -13.81
N HIS A 75 19.37 10.86 -13.42
CA HIS A 75 18.09 10.54 -14.04
C HIS A 75 16.87 11.14 -13.33
N TYR A 76 16.93 11.33 -12.00
CA TYR A 76 15.76 11.65 -11.18
C TYR A 76 15.95 12.86 -10.26
N GLN A 77 17.04 13.62 -10.35
CA GLN A 77 17.26 14.78 -9.45
C GLN A 77 16.08 15.77 -9.43
N GLU A 78 15.41 16.00 -10.56
CA GLU A 78 14.27 16.91 -10.66
C GLU A 78 13.03 16.36 -9.93
N ASP A 79 12.91 15.03 -9.87
CA ASP A 79 11.84 14.31 -9.19
C ASP A 79 12.19 13.94 -7.74
N MET A 80 13.29 14.46 -7.19
CA MET A 80 13.75 14.17 -5.84
C MET A 80 13.64 15.39 -4.92
N PHE A 81 13.14 15.18 -3.70
CA PHE A 81 13.15 16.21 -2.68
C PHE A 81 14.53 16.29 -2.03
N ALA A 82 15.24 17.39 -2.27
CA ALA A 82 16.47 17.74 -1.58
C ALA A 82 16.17 18.56 -0.31
N VAL A 83 16.94 18.31 0.74
CA VAL A 83 16.90 18.98 2.03
C VAL A 83 18.29 19.49 2.35
N GLN A 84 18.41 20.80 2.53
CA GLN A 84 19.64 21.43 3.03
C GLN A 84 19.56 21.55 4.55
N PRO A 85 20.50 20.95 5.31
CA PRO A 85 20.53 21.10 6.76
C PRO A 85 20.76 22.57 7.16
N SER A 86 19.94 23.12 8.06
CA SER A 86 20.11 24.48 8.56
C SER A 86 21.46 24.64 9.28
N GLY A 87 22.34 25.47 8.73
CA GLY A 87 23.73 25.65 9.19
C GLY A 87 24.75 25.84 8.06
N SER A 88 24.35 25.60 6.81
CA SER A 88 25.17 25.76 5.60
C SER A 88 25.48 27.21 5.20
N ASP A 89 24.77 28.19 5.74
CA ASP A 89 24.90 29.61 5.36
C ASP A 89 25.91 30.39 6.21
N ARG A 90 26.72 29.74 7.05
CA ARG A 90 27.82 30.44 7.71
C ARG A 90 28.88 30.76 6.65
N PRO A 91 29.16 32.05 6.35
CA PRO A 91 30.18 32.40 5.37
C PRO A 91 31.51 31.79 5.81
N ALA A 92 32.26 31.27 4.84
CA ALA A 92 33.59 30.74 5.03
C ALA A 92 34.58 31.86 5.42
N SER A 93 34.48 32.38 6.64
CA SER A 93 35.41 33.34 7.21
C SER A 93 35.95 32.80 8.54
N SER A 94 36.81 31.80 8.42
CA SER A 94 38.02 31.66 9.26
C SER A 94 38.72 30.37 8.87
N GLN A 95 39.93 30.53 8.34
CA GLN A 95 40.94 29.48 8.31
C GLN A 95 41.16 29.02 9.75
N SER A 96 40.77 27.79 10.03
CA SER A 96 41.28 27.01 11.16
C SER A 96 41.29 25.56 10.71
N ASP A 97 42.49 25.00 10.73
CA ASP A 97 42.81 23.59 10.58
C ASP A 97 41.91 22.75 11.49
N ASP A 98 40.96 22.04 10.90
CA ASP A 98 40.51 20.75 11.43
C ASP A 98 39.91 19.95 10.26
N SER A 99 40.58 18.86 9.90
CA SER A 99 40.27 17.96 8.77
C SER A 99 39.00 17.12 8.98
N THR A 100 38.09 17.59 9.83
CA THR A 100 36.86 16.92 10.27
C THR A 100 35.62 17.80 10.13
N ARG A 101 35.65 18.79 9.23
CA ARG A 101 34.42 19.47 8.76
C ARG A 101 33.58 18.45 8.00
N HIS A 102 32.60 17.84 8.68
CA HIS A 102 31.49 17.14 8.05
C HIS A 102 30.97 18.02 6.93
N THR A 103 31.17 17.58 5.69
CA THR A 103 30.64 18.27 4.53
C THR A 103 29.15 18.46 4.76
N THR A 104 28.68 19.71 4.62
CA THR A 104 27.26 20.07 4.59
C THR A 104 26.65 19.48 3.32
N ASP A 105 26.65 18.15 3.25
CA ASP A 105 26.13 17.39 2.12
C ASP A 105 24.63 17.67 2.07
N ILE A 106 24.16 18.05 0.88
CA ILE A 106 22.73 18.07 0.58
C ILE A 106 22.21 16.66 0.84
N LEU A 107 21.12 16.56 1.59
CA LEU A 107 20.43 15.30 1.82
C LEU A 107 19.27 15.21 0.83
N ALA A 108 18.92 14.02 0.39
CA ALA A 108 17.72 13.83 -0.42
C ALA A 108 16.85 12.71 0.17
N LEU A 109 15.53 12.94 0.12
CA LEU A 109 14.55 11.92 0.45
C LEU A 109 14.59 10.83 -0.62
N LYS A 110 14.54 9.57 -0.19
CA LYS A 110 14.60 8.44 -1.13
C LYS A 110 13.35 8.37 -2.03
N PRO A 111 13.52 8.28 -3.37
CA PRO A 111 12.44 7.95 -4.30
C PRO A 111 12.24 6.44 -4.48
N MET A 112 13.19 5.62 -4.01
CA MET A 112 13.20 4.15 -4.07
C MET A 112 14.18 3.55 -3.05
N ASN A 113 14.08 2.25 -2.75
CA ASN A 113 14.90 1.61 -1.71
C ASN A 113 16.17 0.91 -2.24
N CYS A 114 16.29 0.68 -3.55
CA CYS A 114 17.31 -0.18 -4.16
C CYS A 114 18.75 0.14 -3.72
N PRO A 115 19.20 1.41 -3.75
CA PRO A 115 20.56 1.76 -3.36
C PRO A 115 20.87 1.42 -1.89
N ALA A 116 19.90 1.61 -1.00
CA ALA A 116 20.06 1.27 0.41
C ALA A 116 20.18 -0.24 0.62
N HIS A 117 19.46 -1.06 -0.15
CA HIS A 117 19.59 -2.52 -0.09
C HIS A 117 20.94 -2.99 -0.66
N CYS A 118 21.49 -2.31 -1.66
CA CYS A 118 22.85 -2.57 -2.15
C CYS A 118 23.90 -2.30 -1.05
N LEU A 119 23.78 -1.20 -0.31
CA LEU A 119 24.65 -0.94 0.84
C LEU A 119 24.54 -2.04 1.91
N MET A 120 23.34 -2.53 2.19
CA MET A 120 23.14 -3.65 3.13
C MET A 120 23.76 -4.96 2.65
N PHE A 121 23.70 -5.22 1.33
CA PHE A 121 24.38 -6.37 0.74
C PHE A 121 25.91 -6.25 0.95
N ALA A 122 26.47 -5.10 0.58
CA ALA A 122 27.90 -4.79 0.63
C ALA A 122 28.49 -4.70 2.04
N HIS A 123 27.66 -4.46 3.06
CA HIS A 123 28.10 -4.29 4.45
C HIS A 123 28.94 -5.46 5.00
N ARG A 124 28.72 -6.68 4.49
CA ARG A 124 29.52 -7.85 4.88
C ARG A 124 29.84 -8.74 3.69
N PRO A 125 30.95 -9.49 3.72
CA PRO A 125 31.22 -10.54 2.74
C PRO A 125 30.06 -11.53 2.64
N ARG A 126 29.70 -11.90 1.41
CA ARG A 126 28.60 -12.82 1.08
C ARG A 126 29.13 -14.11 0.48
N SER A 127 28.42 -15.21 0.68
CA SER A 127 28.71 -16.51 0.07
C SER A 127 27.54 -16.95 -0.81
N TRP A 128 27.83 -17.70 -1.87
CA TRP A 128 26.82 -18.33 -2.73
C TRP A 128 25.76 -19.12 -1.95
N ARG A 129 26.11 -19.66 -0.77
CA ARG A 129 25.19 -20.41 0.11
C ARG A 129 24.06 -19.57 0.69
N GLU A 130 24.24 -18.25 0.75
CA GLU A 130 23.22 -17.31 1.26
C GLU A 130 22.28 -16.83 0.17
N LEU A 131 22.55 -17.14 -1.10
CA LEU A 131 21.76 -16.71 -2.24
C LEU A 131 20.73 -17.80 -2.62
N PRO A 132 19.48 -17.44 -3.00
CA PRO A 132 18.99 -16.06 -3.18
C PRO A 132 18.73 -15.33 -1.86
N LEU A 133 19.27 -14.12 -1.73
CA LEU A 133 19.02 -13.25 -0.59
C LEU A 133 17.85 -12.32 -0.93
N ALA A 134 16.71 -12.53 -0.28
CA ALA A 134 15.49 -11.80 -0.53
C ALA A 134 15.18 -10.82 0.61
N THR A 135 15.07 -9.54 0.30
CA THR A 135 14.72 -8.47 1.24
C THR A 135 13.41 -7.82 0.82
N SER A 136 12.56 -7.46 1.78
CA SER A 136 11.32 -6.75 1.52
C SER A 136 11.17 -5.53 2.42
N ARG A 137 10.42 -4.54 1.94
CA ARG A 137 10.13 -3.30 2.65
C ARG A 137 8.81 -2.71 2.22
N LEU A 138 7.93 -2.46 3.19
CA LEU A 138 6.77 -1.59 3.03
C LEU A 138 6.99 -0.22 3.71
N TRP A 139 7.45 0.78 2.96
CA TRP A 139 7.74 2.11 3.50
C TRP A 139 7.40 3.24 2.57
N ALA A 140 7.27 4.43 3.15
CA ALA A 140 7.07 5.68 2.45
C ALA A 140 8.27 6.02 1.55
N LEU A 141 7.98 6.22 0.27
CA LEU A 141 8.85 6.78 -0.75
C LEU A 141 8.33 8.16 -1.12
N HIS A 142 9.25 9.06 -1.51
CA HIS A 142 8.90 10.43 -1.84
C HIS A 142 9.40 10.78 -3.25
N ARG A 143 8.51 11.31 -4.08
CA ARG A 143 8.83 11.79 -5.43
C ARG A 143 8.23 13.18 -5.65
N ALA A 144 9.00 14.09 -6.21
CA ALA A 144 8.63 15.47 -6.47
C ALA A 144 7.78 15.62 -7.75
N GLU A 145 6.73 14.80 -7.85
CA GLU A 145 5.81 14.80 -8.98
C GLU A 145 5.24 16.21 -9.24
N ALA A 146 5.20 16.57 -10.53
CA ALA A 146 4.60 17.81 -10.99
C ALA A 146 3.16 17.93 -10.48
N SER A 147 2.77 19.11 -9.99
CA SER A 147 1.46 19.32 -9.36
C SER A 147 0.29 18.96 -10.27
N GLY A 148 0.41 19.23 -11.57
CA GLY A 148 -0.60 18.86 -12.58
C GLY A 148 -0.67 17.37 -12.90
N GLY A 149 0.32 16.58 -12.48
CA GLY A 149 0.32 15.11 -12.62
C GLY A 149 -0.29 14.39 -11.43
N LEU A 150 -0.57 15.07 -10.31
CA LEU A 150 -1.16 14.46 -9.12
C LEU A 150 -2.62 14.09 -9.38
N GLY A 151 -3.04 12.92 -8.87
CA GLY A 151 -4.39 12.43 -9.09
C GLY A 151 -4.81 11.43 -8.01
N GLY A 152 -5.83 11.81 -7.23
CA GLY A 152 -6.47 10.95 -6.23
C GLY A 152 -5.46 10.18 -5.38
N LEU A 153 -5.56 8.85 -5.39
CA LEU A 153 -4.59 7.93 -4.77
C LEU A 153 -3.65 7.25 -5.79
N THR A 154 -3.86 7.47 -7.09
CA THR A 154 -3.12 6.78 -8.16
C THR A 154 -1.76 7.41 -8.44
N ARG A 155 -1.62 8.73 -8.20
CA ARG A 155 -0.35 9.47 -8.35
C ARG A 155 -0.18 10.50 -7.23
N LEU A 156 0.82 10.26 -6.39
CA LEU A 156 1.08 10.96 -5.13
C LEU A 156 2.56 11.33 -5.00
N ARG A 157 2.86 12.32 -4.16
CA ARG A 157 4.25 12.67 -3.79
C ARG A 157 4.83 11.81 -2.67
N CYS A 158 3.97 11.18 -1.88
CA CYS A 158 4.34 10.24 -0.84
C CYS A 158 3.45 9.01 -0.95
N PHE A 159 4.05 7.83 -1.01
CA PHE A 159 3.35 6.56 -1.19
C PHE A 159 4.15 5.40 -0.60
N GLN A 160 3.47 4.31 -0.25
CA GLN A 160 4.09 3.12 0.32
C GLN A 160 4.14 2.00 -0.72
N GLN A 161 5.35 1.62 -1.13
CA GLN A 161 5.55 0.53 -2.08
C GLN A 161 5.87 -0.77 -1.35
N ASP A 162 5.31 -1.90 -1.81
CA ASP A 162 5.62 -3.25 -1.32
C ASP A 162 6.93 -3.78 -1.91
N ASP A 163 7.97 -2.98 -1.77
CA ASP A 163 9.22 -3.08 -2.48
C ASP A 163 10.06 -4.26 -1.98
N ALA A 164 10.56 -5.08 -2.90
CA ALA A 164 11.39 -6.22 -2.57
C ALA A 164 12.55 -6.39 -3.57
N HIS A 165 13.68 -6.82 -3.03
CA HIS A 165 14.93 -6.95 -3.76
C HIS A 165 15.55 -8.32 -3.50
N ILE A 166 15.84 -9.04 -4.58
CA ILE A 166 16.43 -10.38 -4.53
C ILE A 166 17.80 -10.32 -5.18
N PHE A 167 18.82 -10.73 -4.44
CA PHE A 167 20.16 -10.92 -4.97
C PHE A 167 20.33 -12.41 -5.29
N CYS A 168 20.61 -12.74 -6.55
CA CYS A 168 20.74 -14.12 -7.01
C CYS A 168 22.04 -14.35 -7.79
N THR A 169 22.39 -15.64 -7.89
CA THR A 169 23.55 -16.16 -8.62
C THR A 169 23.30 -16.16 -10.14
N THR A 170 24.33 -15.88 -10.95
CA THR A 170 24.25 -15.89 -12.42
C THR A 170 24.31 -17.31 -13.01
N ASP A 171 24.95 -18.24 -12.31
CA ASP A 171 25.29 -19.61 -12.70
C ASP A 171 24.09 -20.57 -12.83
N ARG A 172 22.90 -20.19 -12.34
CA ARG A 172 21.66 -20.98 -12.47
C ARG A 172 20.69 -20.46 -13.53
N TRP A 173 21.11 -19.51 -14.36
CA TRP A 173 20.27 -18.98 -15.44
C TRP A 173 19.73 -20.08 -16.39
N PRO A 174 18.44 -20.10 -16.80
CA PRO A 174 17.35 -19.14 -16.54
C PRO A 174 16.36 -19.57 -15.42
N PHE A 175 16.61 -20.68 -14.72
CA PHE A 175 15.62 -21.34 -13.85
C PHE A 175 15.15 -20.51 -12.63
N PRO A 176 16.01 -19.76 -11.91
CA PRO A 176 15.61 -18.91 -10.80
C PRO A 176 14.70 -17.75 -11.22
N LEU A 177 14.88 -17.22 -12.43
CA LEU A 177 14.06 -16.11 -12.93
C LEU A 177 12.65 -16.59 -13.26
N GLU A 178 12.51 -17.71 -13.96
CA GLU A 178 11.19 -18.27 -14.29
C GLU A 178 10.42 -18.64 -13.02
N ALA A 179 11.09 -19.23 -12.04
CA ALA A 179 10.50 -19.54 -10.73
C ALA A 179 10.07 -18.27 -9.98
N GLU A 180 10.85 -17.19 -10.05
CA GLU A 180 10.50 -15.92 -9.39
C GLU A 180 9.38 -15.17 -10.13
N ILE A 181 9.38 -15.16 -11.46
CA ILE A 181 8.27 -14.64 -12.27
C ILE A 181 7.00 -15.42 -11.93
N GLN A 182 7.06 -16.75 -11.88
CA GLN A 182 5.91 -17.57 -11.51
C GLN A 182 5.46 -17.28 -10.07
N SER A 183 6.39 -17.17 -9.12
CA SER A 183 6.12 -16.79 -7.74
C SER A 183 5.39 -15.45 -7.64
N CYS A 184 5.81 -14.44 -8.41
CA CYS A 184 5.12 -13.15 -8.49
C CYS A 184 3.73 -13.27 -9.11
N LEU A 185 3.57 -14.06 -10.19
CA LEU A 185 2.27 -14.30 -10.81
C LEU A 185 1.32 -15.05 -9.86
N ASP A 186 1.81 -16.00 -9.06
CA ASP A 186 1.03 -16.73 -8.06
C ASP A 186 0.55 -15.80 -6.91
N PHE A 187 1.15 -14.62 -6.78
CA PHE A 187 0.72 -13.58 -5.84
C PHE A 187 -0.48 -12.78 -6.40
N LEU A 188 -0.69 -12.75 -7.71
CA LEU A 188 -1.78 -11.98 -8.35
C LEU A 188 -3.19 -12.56 -8.09
N PRO A 189 -3.44 -13.88 -8.09
CA PRO A 189 -4.74 -14.45 -7.73
C PRO A 189 -5.23 -14.04 -6.34
N PHE A 190 -4.32 -13.74 -5.41
CA PHE A 190 -4.67 -13.20 -4.09
C PHE A 190 -5.32 -11.81 -4.15
N PHE A 191 -5.17 -11.06 -5.25
CA PHE A 191 -5.86 -9.79 -5.49
C PHE A 191 -6.92 -9.92 -6.58
N GLY A 192 -6.84 -10.94 -7.42
CA GLY A 192 -7.78 -11.22 -8.50
C GLY A 192 -9.23 -11.40 -8.03
N PHE A 193 -9.47 -11.73 -6.76
CA PHE A 193 -10.85 -11.77 -6.22
C PHE A 193 -11.46 -10.39 -5.97
N LEU A 194 -10.64 -9.34 -5.84
CA LEU A 194 -11.10 -7.96 -5.62
C LEU A 194 -11.36 -7.21 -6.91
N LEU A 195 -10.94 -7.78 -8.04
CA LEU A 195 -11.03 -7.20 -9.36
C LEU A 195 -12.01 -8.03 -10.20
N PRO A 196 -12.75 -7.40 -11.12
CA PRO A 196 -13.63 -8.14 -12.02
C PRO A 196 -12.90 -9.28 -12.77
N PRO A 197 -13.61 -10.35 -13.17
CA PRO A 197 -13.03 -11.38 -14.03
C PRO A 197 -12.47 -10.76 -15.32
N GLY A 198 -11.20 -11.04 -15.64
CA GLY A 198 -10.52 -10.51 -16.83
C GLY A 198 -9.72 -9.22 -16.63
N THR A 199 -9.67 -8.67 -15.42
CA THR A 199 -9.02 -7.39 -15.10
C THR A 199 -7.49 -7.45 -14.95
N VAL A 200 -6.93 -8.65 -14.74
CA VAL A 200 -5.49 -8.88 -14.71
C VAL A 200 -5.06 -9.34 -16.10
N HIS A 201 -4.52 -8.42 -16.88
CA HIS A 201 -3.90 -8.80 -18.16
C HIS A 201 -2.50 -9.34 -17.90
N ARG A 202 -2.11 -10.37 -18.66
CA ARG A 202 -0.74 -10.88 -18.63
C ARG A 202 0.23 -9.73 -18.92
N PRO A 203 1.40 -9.70 -18.27
CA PRO A 203 2.42 -8.69 -18.53
C PRO A 203 2.65 -8.39 -20.00
N SER A 204 2.68 -7.11 -20.33
CA SER A 204 2.94 -6.60 -21.67
C SER A 204 4.45 -6.59 -21.94
N GLY A 205 4.99 -7.75 -22.30
CA GLY A 205 6.25 -7.85 -23.03
C GLY A 205 7.52 -7.46 -22.28
N PHE A 206 8.64 -7.70 -22.94
CA PHE A 206 9.97 -7.35 -22.46
C PHE A 206 10.35 -5.97 -22.97
N LEU A 207 10.73 -5.09 -22.05
CA LEU A 207 11.42 -3.83 -22.33
C LEU A 207 12.90 -4.04 -21.99
N GLY A 208 13.80 -3.93 -22.99
CA GLY A 208 15.26 -4.04 -22.85
C GLY A 208 15.96 -4.83 -23.97
N ASP A 209 17.23 -4.49 -24.27
CA ASP A 209 18.08 -5.24 -25.20
C ASP A 209 18.76 -6.43 -24.48
N LEU A 210 18.53 -7.65 -24.97
CA LEU A 210 19.11 -8.89 -24.43
C LEU A 210 20.52 -9.14 -25.02
N ALA A 211 21.58 -8.49 -24.52
CA ALA A 211 22.94 -8.80 -25.00
C ALA A 211 23.66 -9.93 -24.25
N LEU A 212 23.04 -10.59 -23.27
CA LEU A 212 23.57 -11.79 -22.63
C LEU A 212 22.80 -13.03 -23.10
N GLY A 213 23.11 -13.50 -24.32
CA GLY A 213 22.99 -14.90 -24.78
C GLY A 213 21.63 -15.61 -24.67
N THR A 214 20.56 -14.94 -24.27
CA THR A 214 19.26 -15.58 -24.01
C THR A 214 18.31 -15.25 -25.17
N ARG A 215 17.93 -16.28 -25.93
CA ARG A 215 16.94 -16.10 -27.00
C ARG A 215 15.57 -15.88 -26.34
N PRO A 216 14.78 -14.86 -26.74
CA PRO A 216 13.41 -14.62 -26.26
C PRO A 216 12.51 -15.87 -26.34
N GLU A 217 12.85 -16.75 -27.29
CA GLU A 217 12.20 -18.02 -27.59
C GLU A 217 12.20 -19.04 -26.44
N GLN A 218 13.12 -18.96 -25.47
CA GLN A 218 13.19 -19.94 -24.37
C GLN A 218 12.22 -19.62 -23.22
N VAL A 219 12.07 -18.34 -22.86
CA VAL A 219 11.12 -17.87 -21.83
C VAL A 219 9.67 -17.82 -22.36
N SER A 220 9.51 -17.69 -23.68
CA SER A 220 8.21 -17.56 -24.35
C SER A 220 7.42 -18.88 -24.52
N ARG A 221 8.04 -20.06 -24.39
CA ARG A 221 7.39 -21.33 -24.78
C ARG A 221 6.22 -21.78 -23.92
N LYS A 222 6.02 -21.21 -22.72
CA LYS A 222 4.93 -21.61 -21.82
C LYS A 222 3.82 -20.56 -21.65
N ASN A 223 4.11 -19.29 -21.90
CA ASN A 223 3.19 -18.18 -21.63
C ASN A 223 3.16 -17.21 -22.83
N THR A 224 1.96 -16.85 -23.30
CA THR A 224 1.76 -15.87 -24.38
C THR A 224 2.02 -14.47 -23.83
N TRP A 225 3.14 -13.86 -24.24
CA TRP A 225 3.56 -12.51 -23.84
C TRP A 225 3.53 -11.57 -25.06
N ASP A 226 2.89 -10.40 -24.93
CA ASP A 226 2.87 -9.38 -26.00
C ASP A 226 4.08 -8.46 -25.87
N LEU A 227 5.06 -8.58 -26.77
CA LEU A 227 6.26 -7.73 -26.81
C LEU A 227 5.88 -6.26 -27.07
N ASN A 228 6.09 -5.39 -26.10
CA ASN A 228 5.89 -3.95 -26.27
C ASN A 228 7.23 -3.31 -26.66
N SER A 229 7.43 -3.03 -27.95
CA SER A 229 8.68 -2.48 -28.50
C SER A 229 8.84 -0.95 -28.30
N GLY A 230 8.09 -0.37 -27.35
CA GLY A 230 7.76 1.07 -27.33
C GLY A 230 8.70 1.99 -26.55
N ASP A 231 9.29 1.57 -25.43
CA ASP A 231 10.14 2.46 -24.62
C ASP A 231 11.61 2.03 -24.73
N ARG A 232 12.41 2.85 -25.42
CA ARG A 232 13.86 2.67 -25.52
C ARG A 232 14.50 2.85 -24.14
N CYS A 233 14.65 1.76 -23.39
CA CYS A 233 15.54 1.71 -22.24
C CYS A 233 16.94 1.31 -22.73
N HIS A 234 17.93 2.17 -22.54
CA HIS A 234 19.31 1.96 -23.00
C HIS A 234 20.11 0.98 -22.13
N SER A 235 19.47 0.11 -21.35
CA SER A 235 20.14 -0.82 -20.42
C SER A 235 19.75 -2.29 -20.67
N MET A 236 20.67 -3.19 -20.30
CA MET A 236 20.54 -4.66 -20.33
C MET A 236 19.53 -5.19 -19.30
N ASP A 237 18.50 -4.41 -18.99
CA ASP A 237 17.59 -4.64 -17.89
C ASP A 237 16.27 -5.16 -18.44
N LEU A 238 15.76 -6.26 -17.89
CA LEU A 238 14.50 -6.86 -18.31
C LEU A 238 13.39 -6.40 -17.38
N LYS A 239 12.37 -5.71 -17.91
CA LYS A 239 11.23 -5.27 -17.12
C LYS A 239 9.91 -5.92 -17.56
N ILE A 240 9.14 -6.36 -16.58
CA ILE A 240 7.82 -6.98 -16.72
C ILE A 240 6.84 -6.15 -15.88
N ASP A 241 5.90 -5.50 -16.55
CA ASP A 241 4.90 -4.63 -15.91
C ASP A 241 3.52 -5.31 -15.86
N VAL A 242 2.91 -5.33 -14.67
CA VAL A 242 1.57 -5.87 -14.43
C VAL A 242 0.57 -4.73 -14.39
N HIS A 243 -0.36 -4.77 -15.34
CA HIS A 243 -1.43 -3.78 -15.47
C HIS A 243 -2.75 -4.34 -14.92
N LEU A 244 -3.39 -3.56 -14.05
CA LEU A 244 -4.73 -3.80 -13.54
C LEU A 244 -5.67 -2.79 -14.16
N HIS A 245 -6.85 -3.23 -14.59
CA HIS A 245 -7.87 -2.31 -15.09
C HIS A 245 -8.82 -1.87 -13.97
N ASP A 246 -9.26 -0.62 -13.99
CA ASP A 246 -10.34 -0.17 -13.11
C ASP A 246 -11.73 -0.53 -13.70
N ALA A 247 -12.80 -0.15 -12.98
CA ALA A 247 -14.19 -0.34 -13.44
C ALA A 247 -14.50 0.31 -14.80
N LEU A 248 -13.71 1.31 -15.23
CA LEU A 248 -13.87 2.01 -16.50
C LEU A 248 -12.98 1.41 -17.60
N GLY A 249 -12.21 0.36 -17.28
CA GLY A 249 -11.30 -0.29 -18.21
C GLY A 249 -9.98 0.44 -18.43
N ARG A 250 -9.65 1.47 -17.63
CA ARG A 250 -8.36 2.18 -17.75
C ARG A 250 -7.25 1.33 -17.15
N PRO A 251 -6.09 1.16 -17.84
CA PRO A 251 -4.98 0.38 -17.31
C PRO A 251 -4.17 1.18 -16.28
N HIS A 252 -3.87 0.55 -15.15
CA HIS A 252 -3.01 1.07 -14.10
C HIS A 252 -1.86 0.09 -13.85
N GLN A 253 -0.63 0.54 -14.06
CA GLN A 253 0.56 -0.23 -13.70
C GLN A 253 0.64 -0.32 -12.16
N CYS A 254 0.52 -1.54 -11.65
CA CYS A 254 0.58 -1.81 -10.22
C CYS A 254 1.83 -2.64 -9.91
N GLY A 255 1.91 -3.87 -10.43
CA GLY A 255 3.09 -4.71 -10.22
C GLY A 255 4.21 -4.45 -11.22
N THR A 256 5.45 -4.69 -10.80
CA THR A 256 6.63 -4.68 -11.68
C THR A 256 7.63 -5.74 -11.21
N ILE A 257 8.29 -6.39 -12.17
CA ILE A 257 9.49 -7.19 -11.93
C ILE A 257 10.56 -6.64 -12.87
N GLN A 258 11.68 -6.20 -12.32
CA GLN A 258 12.79 -5.65 -13.09
C GLN A 258 14.07 -6.39 -12.73
N LEU A 259 14.76 -6.89 -13.74
CA LEU A 259 16.13 -7.40 -13.63
C LEU A 259 17.11 -6.26 -13.84
N ASP A 260 18.07 -6.14 -12.94
CA ASP A 260 19.08 -5.10 -12.93
C ASP A 260 20.48 -5.72 -12.81
N PHE A 261 21.31 -5.45 -13.82
CA PHE A 261 22.73 -5.80 -13.82
C PHE A 261 23.64 -4.60 -13.52
N GLN A 262 23.11 -3.37 -13.61
CA GLN A 262 23.81 -2.11 -13.48
C GLN A 262 24.09 -1.73 -12.02
N LEU A 263 23.10 -1.82 -11.13
CA LEU A 263 23.31 -1.48 -9.72
C LEU A 263 24.37 -2.37 -9.04
N PRO A 264 24.37 -3.71 -9.23
CA PRO A 264 25.46 -4.54 -8.74
C PRO A 264 26.86 -4.13 -9.25
N LEU A 265 26.96 -3.57 -10.47
CA LEU A 265 28.21 -3.05 -11.02
C LEU A 265 28.61 -1.73 -10.36
N ARG A 266 27.69 -0.77 -10.25
CA ARG A 266 27.94 0.56 -9.67
C ARG A 266 28.32 0.52 -8.18
N PHE A 267 27.80 -0.47 -7.45
CA PHE A 267 28.12 -0.69 -6.04
C PHE A 267 29.26 -1.71 -5.83
N ASP A 268 29.86 -2.23 -6.91
CA ASP A 268 30.82 -3.33 -6.90
C ASP A 268 30.43 -4.48 -5.95
N LEU A 269 29.19 -4.93 -6.08
CA LEU A 269 28.66 -6.01 -5.23
C LEU A 269 29.33 -7.33 -5.63
N GLN A 270 29.80 -8.07 -4.62
CA GLN A 270 30.50 -9.33 -4.82
C GLN A 270 30.07 -10.38 -3.78
N TYR A 271 30.05 -11.64 -4.18
CA TYR A 271 29.92 -12.80 -3.31
C TYR A 271 30.97 -13.85 -3.66
N LYS A 272 31.32 -14.70 -2.70
CA LYS A 272 32.19 -15.86 -2.93
C LYS A 272 31.38 -16.98 -3.59
N GLY A 273 31.67 -17.26 -4.85
CA GLY A 273 31.08 -18.32 -5.67
C GLY A 273 31.43 -19.73 -5.19
N GLN A 274 30.81 -20.74 -5.80
CA GLN A 274 31.01 -22.15 -5.41
C GLN A 274 32.44 -22.62 -5.66
N ALA A 275 33.06 -22.14 -6.73
CA ALA A 275 34.47 -22.39 -7.06
C ALA A 275 35.46 -21.56 -6.22
N GLY A 276 34.97 -20.72 -5.31
CA GLY A 276 35.79 -19.86 -4.46
C GLY A 276 36.21 -18.53 -5.07
N ALA A 277 35.96 -18.31 -6.36
CA ALA A 277 36.13 -17.01 -7.04
C ALA A 277 35.10 -15.98 -6.55
N LEU A 278 35.42 -14.70 -6.68
CA LEU A 278 34.47 -13.62 -6.43
C LEU A 278 33.60 -13.44 -7.68
N GLU A 279 32.30 -13.45 -7.48
CA GLU A 279 31.27 -13.33 -8.51
C GLU A 279 30.32 -12.19 -8.16
N ARG A 280 29.65 -11.64 -9.16
CA ARG A 280 28.72 -10.51 -9.00
C ARG A 280 27.27 -11.02 -9.05
N PRO A 281 26.41 -10.62 -8.10
CA PRO A 281 25.02 -11.05 -8.11
C PRO A 281 24.22 -10.30 -9.19
N VAL A 282 23.10 -10.89 -9.60
CA VAL A 282 22.03 -10.19 -10.31
C VAL A 282 21.03 -9.67 -9.30
N LEU A 283 20.51 -8.47 -9.51
CA LEU A 283 19.48 -7.87 -8.67
C LEU A 283 18.12 -7.96 -9.37
N ILE A 284 17.11 -8.43 -8.63
CA ILE A 284 15.72 -8.42 -9.07
C ILE A 284 14.95 -7.45 -8.19
N HIS A 285 14.39 -6.40 -8.77
CA HIS A 285 13.42 -5.52 -8.14
C HIS A 285 12.03 -6.09 -8.38
N ARG A 286 11.23 -6.16 -7.33
CA ARG A 286 9.83 -6.59 -7.42
C ARG A 286 8.94 -5.72 -6.55
N ALA A 287 7.79 -5.38 -7.11
CA ALA A 287 6.64 -4.88 -6.37
C ALA A 287 5.41 -5.62 -6.90
N VAL A 288 4.59 -6.19 -6.02
CA VAL A 288 3.40 -6.92 -6.45
C VAL A 288 2.21 -5.98 -6.50
N LEU A 289 2.04 -5.16 -5.46
CA LEU A 289 1.00 -4.13 -5.42
C LEU A 289 1.40 -2.88 -6.19
N GLY A 290 2.70 -2.61 -6.25
CA GLY A 290 3.19 -1.26 -6.54
C GLY A 290 3.01 -0.42 -5.29
N SER A 291 2.36 0.73 -5.41
CA SER A 291 1.97 1.48 -4.21
C SER A 291 0.64 0.98 -3.64
N VAL A 292 0.59 0.86 -2.31
CA VAL A 292 -0.64 0.52 -1.57
C VAL A 292 -1.75 1.52 -1.88
N GLU A 293 -1.40 2.79 -2.00
CA GLU A 293 -2.34 3.87 -2.32
C GLU A 293 -2.92 3.71 -3.72
N ARG A 294 -2.10 3.42 -4.74
CA ARG A 294 -2.58 3.22 -6.12
C ARG A 294 -3.52 2.02 -6.19
N LEU A 295 -3.12 0.90 -5.59
CA LEU A 295 -3.98 -0.28 -5.53
C LEU A 295 -5.31 0.04 -4.83
N LEU A 296 -5.29 0.74 -3.70
CA LEU A 296 -6.51 1.16 -3.01
C LEU A 296 -7.38 2.07 -3.88
N GLY A 297 -6.79 2.97 -4.67
CA GLY A 297 -7.51 3.80 -5.63
C GLY A 297 -8.23 2.95 -6.69
N VAL A 298 -7.51 2.03 -7.33
CA VAL A 298 -8.06 1.11 -8.33
C VAL A 298 -9.17 0.24 -7.72
N LEU A 299 -8.95 -0.31 -6.52
CA LEU A 299 -9.94 -1.12 -5.82
C LEU A 299 -11.19 -0.32 -5.41
N ALA A 300 -11.02 0.94 -5.00
CA ALA A 300 -12.13 1.80 -4.62
C ALA A 300 -13.09 2.03 -5.80
N GLU A 301 -12.53 2.28 -6.99
CA GLU A 301 -13.27 2.43 -8.23
C GLU A 301 -13.92 1.11 -8.65
N SER A 302 -13.15 0.01 -8.66
CA SER A 302 -13.62 -1.34 -9.04
C SER A 302 -14.74 -1.86 -8.13
N CYS A 303 -14.66 -1.60 -6.83
CA CYS A 303 -15.71 -1.97 -5.89
C CYS A 303 -16.87 -0.95 -5.85
N GLY A 304 -16.76 0.23 -6.47
CA GLY A 304 -17.76 1.29 -6.33
C GLY A 304 -18.05 1.68 -4.88
N GLY A 305 -17.03 1.61 -4.01
CA GLY A 305 -17.15 1.83 -2.55
C GLY A 305 -17.72 0.65 -1.74
N LYS A 306 -18.14 -0.44 -2.39
CA LYS A 306 -18.72 -1.65 -1.77
C LYS A 306 -17.65 -2.67 -1.34
N TRP A 307 -16.78 -2.29 -0.40
CA TRP A 307 -15.64 -3.11 0.06
C TRP A 307 -16.04 -4.48 0.64
N PRO A 308 -15.25 -5.55 0.43
CA PRO A 308 -15.49 -6.85 1.08
C PRO A 308 -15.26 -6.74 2.60
N LEU A 309 -15.89 -7.63 3.37
CA LEU A 309 -15.90 -7.58 4.83
C LEU A 309 -14.50 -7.37 5.43
N TRP A 310 -13.52 -8.16 5.01
CA TRP A 310 -12.18 -8.11 5.59
C TRP A 310 -11.43 -6.79 5.33
N LEU A 311 -11.70 -6.12 4.20
CA LEU A 311 -11.05 -4.86 3.81
C LEU A 311 -11.86 -3.61 4.18
N SER A 312 -13.16 -3.75 4.41
CA SER A 312 -14.07 -2.64 4.73
C SER A 312 -13.71 -1.96 6.07
N PRO A 313 -13.76 -0.63 6.16
CA PRO A 313 -13.75 0.09 7.43
C PRO A 313 -15.14 0.17 8.06
N PHE A 314 -16.19 -0.09 7.29
CA PHE A 314 -17.58 -0.10 7.75
C PHE A 314 -18.07 -1.55 7.77
N GLN A 315 -17.53 -2.35 8.69
CA GLN A 315 -17.85 -3.78 8.74
C GLN A 315 -19.24 -4.01 9.37
N VAL A 316 -19.43 -3.55 10.60
CA VAL A 316 -20.71 -3.75 11.31
C VAL A 316 -21.16 -2.46 11.98
N VAL A 317 -22.44 -2.12 11.84
CA VAL A 317 -23.08 -1.09 12.67
C VAL A 317 -24.15 -1.72 13.55
N VAL A 318 -24.15 -1.40 14.84
CA VAL A 318 -25.20 -1.80 15.78
C VAL A 318 -26.20 -0.66 15.92
N ILE A 319 -27.49 -0.95 15.78
CA ILE A 319 -28.58 0.02 15.75
C ILE A 319 -29.64 -0.40 16.79
N PRO A 320 -29.69 0.23 17.98
CA PRO A 320 -30.75 -0.03 18.95
C PRO A 320 -32.10 0.51 18.47
N VAL A 321 -33.19 -0.20 18.72
CA VAL A 321 -34.55 0.25 18.34
C VAL A 321 -34.96 1.49 19.15
N GLY A 322 -34.68 1.52 20.45
CA GLY A 322 -34.90 2.65 21.34
C GLY A 322 -33.75 2.87 22.33
N THR A 323 -33.86 3.92 23.14
CA THR A 323 -32.84 4.31 24.14
C THR A 323 -32.64 3.25 25.23
N GLU A 324 -33.70 2.50 25.56
CA GLU A 324 -33.67 1.41 26.55
C GLU A 324 -32.74 0.25 26.14
N GLN A 325 -32.48 0.06 24.85
CA GLN A 325 -31.64 -1.02 24.33
C GLN A 325 -30.20 -0.57 24.05
N GLU A 326 -29.84 0.69 24.34
CA GLU A 326 -28.50 1.21 24.06
C GLU A 326 -27.39 0.48 24.82
N GLU A 327 -27.66 0.05 26.06
CA GLU A 327 -26.69 -0.68 26.86
C GLU A 327 -26.34 -2.03 26.22
N TYR A 328 -27.37 -2.77 25.78
CA TYR A 328 -27.17 -4.02 25.06
C TYR A 328 -26.53 -3.80 23.68
N ALA A 329 -26.84 -2.69 23.01
CA ALA A 329 -26.17 -2.34 21.76
C ALA A 329 -24.67 -2.05 21.95
N ARG A 330 -24.29 -1.40 23.05
CA ARG A 330 -22.87 -1.19 23.44
C ARG A 330 -22.20 -2.51 23.76
N GLU A 331 -22.88 -3.42 24.44
CA GLU A 331 -22.37 -4.77 24.71
C GLU A 331 -22.11 -5.54 23.40
N ALA A 332 -23.06 -5.55 22.47
CA ALA A 332 -22.90 -6.18 21.16
C ALA A 332 -21.74 -5.56 20.36
N GLN A 333 -21.62 -4.23 20.38
CA GLN A 333 -20.49 -3.53 19.75
C GLN A 333 -19.15 -3.94 20.38
N GLN A 334 -19.07 -4.01 21.71
CA GLN A 334 -17.86 -4.40 22.42
C GLN A 334 -17.46 -5.84 22.09
N SER A 335 -18.42 -6.77 22.00
CA SER A 335 -18.18 -8.15 21.58
C SER A 335 -17.57 -8.22 20.18
N LEU A 336 -18.12 -7.47 19.21
CA LEU A 336 -17.57 -7.38 17.86
C LEU A 336 -16.15 -6.80 17.85
N ARG A 337 -15.90 -5.72 18.60
CA ARG A 337 -14.58 -5.08 18.70
C ARG A 337 -13.54 -5.99 19.36
N ALA A 338 -13.92 -6.71 20.41
CA ALA A 338 -13.06 -7.68 21.09
C ALA A 338 -12.65 -8.82 20.16
N ALA A 339 -13.52 -9.19 19.21
CA ALA A 339 -13.23 -10.18 18.17
C ALA A 339 -12.38 -9.64 16.99
N GLY A 340 -11.98 -8.37 17.01
CA GLY A 340 -11.17 -7.75 15.96
C GLY A 340 -11.95 -7.17 14.78
N LEU A 341 -13.29 -7.09 14.88
CA LEU A 341 -14.14 -6.45 13.88
C LEU A 341 -14.26 -4.95 14.15
N VAL A 342 -14.32 -4.15 13.10
CA VAL A 342 -14.63 -2.72 13.16
C VAL A 342 -16.14 -2.57 13.32
N SER A 343 -16.57 -2.13 14.49
CA SER A 343 -17.98 -1.94 14.80
C SER A 343 -18.31 -0.55 15.32
N ASP A 344 -19.32 0.07 14.71
CA ASP A 344 -19.88 1.36 15.09
C ASP A 344 -21.26 1.20 15.74
N LEU A 345 -21.67 2.20 16.52
CA LEU A 345 -22.96 2.24 17.22
C LEU A 345 -23.74 3.45 16.74
N ASP A 346 -24.92 3.22 16.17
CA ASP A 346 -25.84 4.28 15.74
C ASP A 346 -27.01 4.41 16.72
N ALA A 347 -26.77 5.13 17.82
CA ALA A 347 -27.74 5.44 18.87
C ALA A 347 -28.40 6.83 18.71
N ASP A 348 -28.47 7.37 17.50
CA ASP A 348 -29.04 8.70 17.26
C ASP A 348 -30.57 8.72 17.50
N SER A 349 -30.98 9.20 18.68
CA SER A 349 -32.38 9.25 19.12
C SER A 349 -33.22 10.26 18.32
N GLY A 350 -32.60 11.19 17.60
CA GLY A 350 -33.28 12.16 16.75
C GLY A 350 -33.78 11.57 15.42
N LEU A 351 -33.37 10.33 15.08
CA LEU A 351 -33.70 9.69 13.81
C LEU A 351 -34.54 8.42 14.01
N THR A 352 -35.55 8.26 13.14
CA THR A 352 -36.32 7.02 13.08
C THR A 352 -35.43 5.82 12.75
N LEU A 353 -35.79 4.64 13.23
CA LEU A 353 -35.04 3.40 12.96
C LEU A 353 -34.83 3.18 11.46
N SER A 354 -35.87 3.39 10.65
CA SER A 354 -35.79 3.28 9.18
C SER A 354 -34.76 4.23 8.57
N ARG A 355 -34.63 5.45 9.12
CA ARG A 355 -33.65 6.44 8.65
C ARG A 355 -32.23 6.06 9.06
N ARG A 356 -32.03 5.51 10.26
CA ARG A 356 -30.72 4.96 10.70
C ARG A 356 -30.29 3.76 9.85
N ILE A 357 -31.20 2.82 9.60
CA ILE A 357 -30.97 1.69 8.67
C ILE A 357 -30.60 2.20 7.26
N ARG A 358 -31.35 3.19 6.74
CA ARG A 358 -31.05 3.77 5.42
C ARG A 358 -29.69 4.46 5.39
N ARG A 359 -29.32 5.19 6.45
CA ARG A 359 -28.00 5.81 6.59
C ARG A 359 -26.89 4.76 6.54
N ALA A 360 -27.04 3.66 7.28
CA ALA A 360 -26.08 2.56 7.25
C ALA A 360 -25.93 1.91 5.86
N GLN A 361 -27.03 1.77 5.11
CA GLN A 361 -26.99 1.26 3.73
C GLN A 361 -26.23 2.19 2.78
N LEU A 362 -26.49 3.51 2.88
CA LEU A 362 -25.83 4.52 2.07
C LEU A 362 -24.33 4.64 2.40
N ALA A 363 -23.95 4.38 3.65
CA ALA A 363 -22.55 4.28 4.06
C ALA A 363 -21.88 2.95 3.67
N HIS A 364 -22.62 2.00 3.09
CA HIS A 364 -22.16 0.68 2.68
C HIS A 364 -21.59 -0.19 3.81
N TYR A 365 -22.22 -0.18 4.99
CA TYR A 365 -21.89 -1.17 6.02
C TYR A 365 -22.16 -2.60 5.52
N ASN A 366 -21.20 -3.51 5.70
CA ASN A 366 -21.37 -4.90 5.29
C ASN A 366 -22.58 -5.54 6.00
N PHE A 367 -22.63 -5.37 7.33
CA PHE A 367 -23.70 -5.89 8.18
C PHE A 367 -24.28 -4.82 9.11
N GLN A 368 -25.58 -4.90 9.35
CA GLN A 368 -26.33 -4.02 10.25
C GLN A 368 -27.00 -4.90 11.30
N PHE A 369 -26.66 -4.69 12.57
CA PHE A 369 -27.19 -5.43 13.71
C PHE A 369 -28.26 -4.58 14.37
N VAL A 370 -29.53 -4.96 14.24
CA VAL A 370 -30.64 -4.26 14.89
C VAL A 370 -30.98 -4.97 16.20
N VAL A 371 -31.04 -4.21 17.29
CA VAL A 371 -31.34 -4.76 18.63
C VAL A 371 -32.55 -4.06 19.25
N GLY A 372 -33.62 -4.82 19.46
CA GLY A 372 -34.82 -4.38 20.17
C GLY A 372 -34.99 -5.09 21.51
N GLN A 373 -36.14 -4.90 22.14
CA GLN A 373 -36.46 -5.51 23.44
C GLN A 373 -36.39 -7.05 23.41
N LYS A 374 -36.85 -7.63 22.31
CA LYS A 374 -36.83 -9.09 22.09
C LYS A 374 -35.40 -9.60 22.01
N GLU A 375 -34.57 -8.92 21.23
CA GLU A 375 -33.16 -9.27 21.04
C GLU A 375 -32.36 -9.12 22.35
N GLN A 376 -32.59 -8.05 23.11
CA GLN A 376 -31.98 -7.85 24.42
C GLN A 376 -32.35 -8.97 25.41
N SER A 377 -33.63 -9.35 25.46
CA SER A 377 -34.12 -10.38 26.39
C SER A 377 -33.54 -11.76 26.09
N LYS A 378 -33.30 -12.06 24.80
CA LYS A 378 -32.75 -13.34 24.33
C LYS A 378 -31.24 -13.33 24.12
N ARG A 379 -30.59 -12.18 24.24
CA ARG A 379 -29.18 -11.96 23.89
C ARG A 379 -28.85 -12.34 22.43
N THR A 380 -29.79 -12.02 21.54
CA THR A 380 -29.71 -12.20 20.08
C THR A 380 -29.51 -10.86 19.35
N VAL A 381 -29.30 -10.90 18.04
CA VAL A 381 -29.24 -9.73 17.15
C VAL A 381 -30.01 -10.01 15.86
N ASN A 382 -30.69 -9.00 15.33
CA ASN A 382 -31.32 -9.11 14.01
C ASN A 382 -30.36 -8.58 12.93
N ILE A 383 -29.91 -9.46 12.04
CA ILE A 383 -28.85 -9.12 11.07
C ILE A 383 -29.44 -8.76 9.72
N ARG A 384 -28.91 -7.70 9.12
CA ARG A 384 -29.21 -7.29 7.74
C ARG A 384 -27.92 -7.05 6.96
N THR A 385 -27.95 -7.32 5.66
CA THR A 385 -26.84 -7.02 4.75
C THR A 385 -26.92 -5.59 4.21
N ARG A 386 -25.85 -5.13 3.56
CA ARG A 386 -25.79 -3.83 2.84
C ARG A 386 -26.97 -3.58 1.89
N ASP A 387 -27.45 -4.63 1.22
CA ASP A 387 -28.56 -4.55 0.25
C ASP A 387 -29.93 -4.77 0.91
N ASN A 388 -29.99 -4.64 2.25
CA ASN A 388 -31.19 -4.78 3.08
C ASN A 388 -31.80 -6.20 3.11
N ARG A 389 -31.05 -7.24 2.71
CA ARG A 389 -31.49 -8.62 2.90
C ARG A 389 -31.51 -8.92 4.39
N ARG A 390 -32.64 -9.43 4.90
CA ARG A 390 -32.78 -9.82 6.32
C ARG A 390 -32.27 -11.24 6.47
N LEU A 391 -31.25 -11.42 7.31
CA LEU A 391 -30.66 -12.71 7.64
C LEU A 391 -31.30 -13.33 8.89
N GLY A 392 -32.19 -12.60 9.55
CA GLY A 392 -32.97 -13.09 10.69
C GLY A 392 -32.33 -12.78 12.03
N GLU A 393 -32.82 -13.47 13.06
CA GLU A 393 -32.34 -13.38 14.44
C GLU A 393 -31.26 -14.43 14.66
N TRP A 394 -30.12 -14.02 15.21
CA TRP A 394 -28.96 -14.86 15.50
C TRP A 394 -28.49 -14.64 16.93
N ASP A 395 -27.95 -15.68 17.57
CA ASP A 395 -27.25 -15.50 18.84
C ASP A 395 -26.00 -14.64 18.64
N LEU A 396 -25.79 -13.67 19.54
CA LEU A 396 -24.68 -12.71 19.40
C LEU A 396 -23.31 -13.39 19.28
N PRO A 397 -22.95 -14.41 20.10
CA PRO A 397 -21.66 -15.09 19.96
C PRO A 397 -21.50 -15.83 18.62
N GLU A 398 -22.55 -16.50 18.14
CA GLU A 398 -22.53 -17.25 16.87
C GLU A 398 -22.36 -16.30 15.69
N ALA A 399 -23.08 -15.17 15.69
CA ALA A 399 -22.96 -14.13 14.67
C ALA A 399 -21.53 -13.56 14.62
N VAL A 400 -20.93 -13.25 15.77
CA VAL A 400 -19.56 -12.74 15.86
C VAL A 400 -18.57 -13.78 15.32
N GLN A 401 -18.67 -15.03 15.75
CA GLN A 401 -17.81 -16.11 15.28
C GLN A 401 -17.90 -16.28 13.76
N ARG A 402 -19.11 -16.30 13.21
CA ARG A 402 -19.34 -16.43 11.77
C ARG A 402 -18.70 -15.28 10.98
N LEU A 403 -18.81 -14.05 11.46
CA LEU A 403 -18.17 -12.89 10.81
C LEU A 403 -16.64 -12.98 10.86
N VAL A 404 -16.06 -13.46 11.96
CA VAL A 404 -14.61 -13.68 12.08
C VAL A 404 -14.13 -14.76 11.11
N GLU A 405 -14.87 -15.86 10.96
CA GLU A 405 -14.57 -16.90 9.97
C GLU A 405 -14.56 -16.33 8.55
N LEU A 406 -15.59 -15.59 8.16
CA LEU A 406 -15.69 -14.94 6.85
C LEU A 406 -14.56 -13.91 6.63
N GLN A 407 -14.19 -13.16 7.67
CA GLN A 407 -13.06 -12.24 7.62
C GLN A 407 -11.72 -12.97 7.41
N ASN A 408 -11.48 -14.05 8.14
CA ASN A 408 -10.24 -14.82 8.09
C ASN A 408 -10.10 -15.59 6.77
N MET A 409 -11.20 -16.12 6.24
CA MET A 409 -11.26 -16.71 4.90
C MET A 409 -11.22 -15.66 3.77
N ARG A 410 -11.28 -14.37 4.11
CA ARG A 410 -11.21 -13.23 3.16
C ARG A 410 -12.25 -13.33 2.05
N VAL A 411 -13.45 -13.78 2.40
CA VAL A 411 -14.53 -14.02 1.44
C VAL A 411 -14.93 -12.69 0.78
N PRO A 412 -14.96 -12.61 -0.58
CA PRO A 412 -15.33 -11.38 -1.28
C PRO A 412 -16.79 -10.99 -1.09
N ASN A 413 -17.69 -11.96 -1.07
CA ASN A 413 -19.14 -11.83 -0.97
C ASN A 413 -19.65 -12.39 0.36
N ALA A 414 -19.05 -11.93 1.47
CA ALA A 414 -19.40 -12.38 2.82
C ALA A 414 -20.90 -12.22 3.13
N GLU A 415 -21.54 -11.19 2.61
CA GLU A 415 -22.97 -10.90 2.78
C GLU A 415 -23.88 -11.94 2.12
N GLU A 416 -23.41 -12.62 1.07
CA GLU A 416 -24.16 -13.65 0.35
C GLU A 416 -24.06 -15.02 1.04
N ILE A 417 -22.88 -15.32 1.59
CA ILE A 417 -22.49 -16.60 2.19
C ILE A 417 -22.79 -16.69 3.70
N PHE A 418 -22.97 -15.55 4.36
CA PHE A 418 -23.52 -15.50 5.72
C PHE A 418 -24.91 -16.13 5.72
#